data_AF-A0A7X2H724-F1
#
_entry.id   AF-A0A7X2H724-F1
#
_cell.length_a   1.000
_cell.length_b   1.000
_cell.length_c   1.000
_cell.angle_alpha   90.00
_cell.angle_beta   90.00
_cell.angle_gamma   90.00
#
_symmetry.space_group_name_H-M   'P 1'
#
loop_
_entity.id
_entity.type
_entity.pdbx_description
1 polymer ?
#
loop_
_entity_poly.entity_id
_entity_poly.type
_entity_poly.pdbx_seq_one_letter_code
_entity_poly.pdbx_strand_id
1 'polypeptide(L)'
;MIYQNAKPEPAGPLFEKLDLKTFYTLELPKSYLYLTSDTALPQGSYGWNPTQASHLGQFRLITGDGDHMTTAYAAPKYLEEKLYEASRD
;
A
#
# COMPACT_ATOMS: atom_id res chain seq x y z
N MET A 1 -13.75 6.17 -16.45
CA MET A 1 -13.70 6.81 -15.11
C MET A 1 -12.77 6.11 -14.12
N ILE A 2 -12.82 4.81 -13.81
CA ILE A 2 -11.63 4.12 -13.22
C ILE A 2 -11.32 2.85 -14.00
N TYR A 3 -12.32 1.97 -14.16
CA TYR A 3 -12.20 0.71 -14.91
C TYR A 3 -11.62 0.85 -16.33
N GLN A 4 -12.03 1.89 -17.08
CA GLN A 4 -11.51 2.14 -18.44
C GLN A 4 -9.99 2.41 -18.48
N ASN A 5 -9.41 2.86 -17.36
CA ASN A 5 -7.99 3.11 -17.20
C ASN A 5 -7.24 1.93 -16.56
N ALA A 6 -7.95 0.97 -15.95
CA ALA A 6 -7.37 -0.27 -15.42
C ALA A 6 -7.14 -1.25 -16.57
N LYS A 7 -5.90 -1.34 -17.05
CA LYS A 7 -5.52 -2.25 -18.14
C LYS A 7 -5.27 -3.66 -17.61
N PRO A 8 -5.41 -4.71 -18.45
CA PRO A 8 -5.00 -6.05 -18.07
C PRO A 8 -3.53 -6.09 -17.66
N GLU A 9 -3.24 -6.72 -16.52
CA GLU A 9 -1.90 -6.84 -15.98
C GLU A 9 -1.21 -8.11 -16.54
N PRO A 10 0.02 -8.04 -17.06
CA PRO A 10 0.80 -9.23 -17.37
C PRO A 10 0.99 -10.10 -16.13
N ALA A 11 0.54 -11.35 -16.21
CA ALA A 11 0.49 -12.22 -15.02
C ALA A 11 1.86 -12.66 -14.49
N GLY A 12 2.87 -12.78 -15.36
CA GLY A 12 4.19 -13.34 -14.99
C GLY A 12 4.76 -12.76 -13.69
N PRO A 13 4.97 -11.43 -13.61
CA PRO A 13 5.48 -10.77 -12.41
C PRO A 13 4.72 -11.04 -11.11
N LEU A 14 3.40 -11.32 -11.17
CA LEU A 14 2.60 -11.62 -9.98
C LEU A 14 2.90 -13.00 -9.37
N PHE A 15 3.45 -13.94 -10.16
CA PHE A 15 3.74 -15.31 -9.71
C PHE A 15 5.23 -15.59 -9.51
N GLU A 16 6.10 -14.65 -9.88
CA GLU A 16 7.55 -14.79 -9.71
C GLU A 16 7.96 -14.74 -8.23
N LYS A 17 8.79 -15.69 -7.80
CA LYS A 17 9.38 -15.66 -6.46
C LYS A 17 10.52 -14.64 -6.43
N LEU A 18 10.46 -13.72 -5.47
CA LEU A 18 11.47 -12.67 -5.32
C LEU A 18 12.51 -13.04 -4.24
N ASP A 19 13.79 -12.83 -4.52
CA ASP A 19 14.86 -12.88 -3.51
C ASP A 19 14.98 -11.49 -2.84
N LEU A 20 14.35 -11.34 -1.68
CA LEU A 20 14.28 -10.06 -0.95
C LEU A 20 15.32 -9.93 0.17
N LYS A 21 16.36 -10.77 0.22
CA LYS A 21 17.37 -10.75 1.31
C LYS A 21 17.95 -9.34 1.52
N THR A 22 18.36 -8.68 0.44
CA THR A 22 18.93 -7.32 0.53
C THR A 22 17.92 -6.31 1.06
N PHE A 23 16.66 -6.35 0.60
CA PHE A 23 15.61 -5.44 1.07
C PHE A 23 15.45 -5.50 2.59
N TYR A 24 15.42 -6.71 3.16
CA TYR A 24 15.27 -6.91 4.60
C TYR A 24 16.51 -6.51 5.42
N THR A 25 17.66 -6.26 4.80
CA THR A 25 18.86 -5.75 5.47
C THR A 25 18.98 -4.22 5.46
N LEU A 26 18.11 -3.50 4.75
CA LEU A 26 18.20 -2.04 4.64
C LEU A 26 17.69 -1.34 5.92
N GLU A 27 18.54 -0.46 6.46
CA GLU A 27 18.23 0.39 7.63
C GLU A 27 17.43 1.65 7.29
N LEU A 28 16.95 1.77 6.05
CA LEU A 28 16.11 2.90 5.63
C LEU A 28 14.81 2.95 6.45
N PRO A 29 14.35 4.13 6.92
CA PRO A 29 13.07 4.25 7.58
C PRO A 29 11.94 3.87 6.62
N LYS A 30 10.89 3.24 7.16
CA LYS A 30 9.77 2.69 6.39
C LYS A 30 8.47 3.24 6.96
N SER A 31 7.52 3.49 6.07
CA SER A 31 6.15 3.86 6.43
C SER A 31 5.18 2.95 5.71
N TYR A 32 4.02 2.71 6.32
CA TYR A 32 2.89 2.03 5.68
C TYR A 32 1.68 2.97 5.75
N LEU A 33 1.23 3.46 4.60
CA LEU A 33 0.00 4.24 4.48
C LEU A 33 -1.15 3.29 4.14
N TYR A 34 -2.13 3.17 5.03
CA TYR A 34 -3.26 2.26 4.89
C TYR A 34 -4.59 3.00 4.83
N LEU A 35 -5.34 2.82 3.74
CA LEU A 35 -6.71 3.30 3.62
C LEU A 35 -7.69 2.23 4.11
N THR A 36 -8.53 2.58 5.07
CA THR A 36 -9.26 1.61 5.92
C THR A 36 -10.37 0.83 5.22
N SER A 37 -10.83 1.29 4.05
CA SER A 37 -11.84 0.61 3.22
C SER A 37 -11.22 -0.10 2.01
N ASP A 38 -9.89 -0.21 1.92
CA ASP A 38 -9.23 -0.99 0.87
C ASP A 38 -9.52 -2.49 1.05
N THR A 39 -10.21 -3.08 0.08
CA THR A 39 -10.59 -4.50 0.06
C THR A 39 -10.05 -5.24 -1.17
N ALA A 40 -9.05 -4.67 -1.85
CA ALA A 40 -8.40 -5.33 -2.98
C ALA A 40 -7.75 -6.66 -2.56
N LEU A 41 -7.22 -6.72 -1.33
CA LEU A 41 -7.06 -7.95 -0.58
C LEU A 41 -8.21 -8.09 0.42
N PRO A 42 -8.80 -9.29 0.61
CA PRO A 42 -9.77 -9.51 1.65
C PRO A 42 -9.22 -9.13 3.02
N GLN A 43 -10.02 -8.39 3.79
CA GLN A 43 -9.70 -8.03 5.16
C GLN A 43 -9.54 -9.27 6.03
N GLY A 44 -8.70 -9.18 7.06
CA GLY A 44 -8.39 -10.29 7.97
C GLY A 44 -6.99 -10.85 7.75
N SER A 45 -6.84 -12.17 7.80
CA SER A 45 -5.53 -12.82 7.89
C SER A 45 -4.59 -12.56 6.70
N TYR A 46 -5.11 -12.14 5.54
CA TYR A 46 -4.33 -11.83 4.34
C TYR A 46 -4.36 -10.34 3.95
N GLY A 47 -5.02 -9.50 4.76
CA GLY A 47 -5.28 -8.10 4.43
C GLY A 47 -4.03 -7.21 4.45
N TRP A 48 -4.18 -5.99 3.94
CA TRP A 48 -3.09 -5.00 3.88
C TRP A 48 -2.52 -4.66 5.27
N ASN A 49 -3.38 -4.41 6.25
CA ASN A 49 -2.97 -4.11 7.62
C ASN A 49 -3.87 -4.87 8.61
N PRO A 50 -3.30 -5.58 9.62
CA PRO A 50 -1.88 -5.60 9.99
C PRO A 50 -1.00 -6.59 9.20
N THR A 51 -1.56 -7.54 8.44
CA THR A 51 -0.76 -8.65 7.86
C THR A 51 0.37 -8.18 6.95
N GLN A 52 0.08 -7.55 5.80
CA GLN A 52 1.16 -7.13 4.87
C GLN A 52 2.08 -6.08 5.51
N ALA A 53 1.52 -5.13 6.26
CA ALA A 53 2.28 -4.09 6.95
C ALA A 53 3.32 -4.67 7.93
N SER A 54 2.97 -5.75 8.65
CA SER A 54 3.87 -6.38 9.63
C SER A 54 5.18 -6.90 9.03
N HIS A 55 5.21 -7.21 7.73
CA HIS A 55 6.42 -7.67 7.04
C HIS A 55 7.52 -6.59 7.00
N LEU A 56 7.21 -5.32 7.22
CA LEU A 56 8.21 -4.23 7.22
C LEU A 56 9.05 -4.17 8.51
N GLY A 57 8.70 -4.92 9.56
CA GLY A 57 9.37 -4.84 10.86
C GLY A 57 9.09 -3.51 11.56
N GLN A 58 10.12 -2.66 11.74
CA GLN A 58 9.94 -1.32 12.30
C GLN A 58 9.48 -0.36 11.20
N PHE A 59 8.28 0.22 11.35
CA PHE A 59 7.74 1.20 10.41
C PHE A 59 6.81 2.21 11.10
N ARG A 60 6.54 3.34 10.43
CA ARG A 60 5.50 4.29 10.81
C ARG A 60 4.17 3.93 10.12
N LEU A 61 3.12 3.70 10.90
CA LEU A 61 1.77 3.49 10.36
C LEU A 61 1.05 4.83 10.22
N ILE A 62 0.58 5.14 9.00
CA ILE A 62 -0.39 6.21 8.75
C ILE A 62 -1.68 5.56 8.28
N THR A 63 -2.81 6.00 8.82
CA THR A 63 -4.13 5.57 8.37
C THR A 63 -4.92 6.72 7.76
N GLY A 64 -5.83 6.37 6.85
CA GLY A 64 -6.79 7.30 6.27
C GLY A 64 -8.06 6.59 5.83
N ASP A 65 -9.09 7.36 5.51
CA ASP A 65 -10.34 6.84 4.98
C ASP A 65 -10.25 6.74 3.45
N GLY A 66 -10.74 5.64 2.89
CA GLY A 66 -10.65 5.42 1.46
C GLY A 66 -10.50 3.95 1.07
N ASP A 67 -10.55 3.70 -0.23
CA ASP A 67 -10.34 2.39 -0.83
C ASP A 67 -9.09 2.34 -1.70
N HIS A 68 -8.89 1.22 -2.39
CA HIS A 68 -7.71 0.94 -3.21
C HIS A 68 -7.46 1.91 -4.37
N MET A 69 -8.51 2.47 -4.98
CA MET A 69 -8.39 3.23 -6.24
C MET A 69 -9.17 4.54 -6.23
N THR A 70 -10.39 4.56 -5.68
CA THR A 70 -11.30 5.70 -5.71
C THR A 70 -10.71 6.94 -5.07
N THR A 71 -10.04 6.80 -3.92
CA THR A 71 -9.50 7.95 -3.16
C THR A 71 -8.51 8.77 -3.95
N ALA A 72 -7.68 8.14 -4.78
CA ALA A 72 -6.72 8.84 -5.63
C ALA A 72 -7.39 9.75 -6.68
N TYR A 73 -8.59 9.40 -7.16
CA TYR A 73 -9.33 10.18 -8.13
C TYR A 73 -10.30 11.17 -7.48
N ALA A 74 -11.00 10.74 -6.42
CA ALA A 74 -12.05 11.50 -5.78
C ALA A 74 -11.51 12.54 -4.78
N ALA A 75 -10.37 12.26 -4.15
CA ALA A 75 -9.78 13.10 -3.10
C ALA A 75 -8.24 13.18 -3.21
N PRO A 76 -7.67 13.62 -4.35
CA PRO A 76 -6.23 13.64 -4.57
C PRO A 76 -5.47 14.50 -3.56
N LYS A 77 -6.04 15.64 -3.14
CA LYS A 77 -5.43 16.51 -2.11
C LYS A 77 -5.36 15.83 -0.74
N TYR A 78 -6.39 15.06 -0.38
CA TYR A 78 -6.38 14.29 0.86
C TYR A 78 -5.29 13.20 0.82
N LEU A 79 -5.18 12.51 -0.32
CA LEU A 79 -4.13 11.51 -0.50
C LEU A 79 -2.72 12.13 -0.47
N GLU A 80 -2.54 13.31 -1.06
CA GLU A 80 -1.30 14.10 -0.99
C GLU A 80 -0.91 14.40 0.46
N GLU A 81 -1.84 14.91 1.27
CA GLU A 81 -1.61 15.20 2.69
C GLU A 81 -1.18 13.94 3.47
N LYS A 82 -1.80 12.79 3.17
CA LYS A 82 -1.45 11.50 3.78
C LYS A 82 -0.09 10.97 3.35
N LEU A 83 0.29 11.17 2.09
CA LEU A 83 1.62 10.84 1.58
C LEU A 83 2.70 11.73 2.21
N TYR A 84 2.41 13.02 2.38
CA TYR A 84 3.30 13.93 3.10
C TYR A 84 3.47 13.51 4.57
N GLU A 85 2.37 13.16 5.25
CA GLU A 85 2.40 12.63 6.63
C GLU A 85 3.25 11.35 6.75
N ALA A 86 3.17 10.47 5.76
CA ALA A 86 3.93 9.22 5.71
C ALA A 86 5.43 9.42 5.40
N SER A 87 5.80 10.52 4.75
CA SER A 87 7.18 10.76 4.25
C SER A 87 7.97 11.81 5.03
N ARG A 88 7.31 12.66 5.82
CA ARG A 88 7.99 13.70 6.61
C ARG A 88 8.89 13.10 7.70
N ASP A 89 10.02 13.75 7.96
CA ASP A 89 10.86 13.50 9.15
C ASP A 89 10.72 14.67 10.13
#